data_AF-A0A7V2WNG5-F1
#
_entry.id   AF-A0A7V2WNG5-F1
#
_cell.length_a   1.000
_cell.length_b   1.000
_cell.length_c   1.000
_cell.angle_alpha   90.00
_cell.angle_beta   90.00
_cell.angle_gamma   90.00
#
_symmetry.space_group_name_H-M   'P 1'
#
loop_
_entity.id
_entity.type
_entity.pdbx_description
1 polymer ?
#
loop_
_entity_poly.entity_id
_entity_poly.type
_entity_poly.pdbx_seq_one_letter_code
_entity_poly.pdbx_strand_id
1 'polypeptide(L)' 'MMRQYELVERVTSYDPDADEALLNKAYVFAMKAHGSQKRASGAPYFTHPLEVAQILTDFKL' A
#
# COMPACT_ATOMS: atom_id res chain seq x y z
N MET A 1 10.59 1.75 -1.47
CA MET A 1 9.27 1.10 -1.36
C MET A 1 8.76 1.36 0.04
N MET A 2 7.64 2.06 0.14
CA MET A 2 6.95 2.33 1.40
C MET A 2 6.65 1.02 2.15
N ARG A 3 6.86 1.00 3.47
CA ARG A 3 6.48 -0.14 4.31
C ARG A 3 5.00 -0.05 4.70
N GLN A 4 4.44 -1.18 5.14
CA GLN A 4 3.03 -1.24 5.56
C GLN A 4 2.67 -0.18 6.59
N TYR A 5 3.49 -0.01 7.63
CA TYR A 5 3.20 0.96 8.68
C TYR A 5 3.33 2.41 8.19
N GLU A 6 4.22 2.67 7.23
CA GLU A 6 4.39 4.00 6.63
C GLU A 6 3.14 4.42 5.83
N LEU A 7 2.42 3.46 5.21
CA LEU A 7 1.13 3.74 4.57
C LEU A 7 0.10 4.19 5.62
N VAL A 8 -0.01 3.46 6.72
CA VAL A 8 -0.96 3.77 7.80
C VAL A 8 -0.66 5.14 8.39
N GLU A 9 0.60 5.40 8.76
CA GLU A 9 1.03 6.70 9.31
C GLU A 9 0.74 7.87 8.37
N ARG A 10 0.91 7.70 7.06
CA ARG A 10 0.59 8.75 6.09
C ARG A 10 -0.91 9.04 6.07
N VAL A 11 -1.76 8.02 6.02
CA VAL A 11 -3.21 8.21 6.00
C VAL A 11 -3.69 8.84 7.31
N THR A 12 -3.28 8.30 8.46
CA THR A 12 -3.70 8.80 9.78
C THR A 12 -3.21 10.20 10.09
N SER A 13 -2.15 10.67 9.40
CA SER A 13 -1.69 12.06 9.51
C SER A 13 -2.70 13.09 9.00
N TYR A 14 -3.59 12.72 8.07
CA TYR A 14 -4.62 13.60 7.51
C TYR A 14 -6.05 13.12 7.77
N ASP A 15 -6.24 11.85 8.13
CA ASP A 15 -7.52 11.27 8.54
C ASP A 15 -7.32 10.41 9.80
N PRO A 16 -7.36 11.01 11.01
CA PRO A 16 -7.13 10.29 12.27
C PRO A 16 -8.15 9.20 12.59
N ASP A 17 -9.33 9.24 11.95
CA ASP A 17 -10.41 8.27 12.14
C ASP A 17 -10.35 7.13 11.09
N ALA A 18 -9.34 7.14 10.21
CA ALA A 18 -9.15 6.11 9.20
C ALA A 18 -9.06 4.71 9.81
N ASP A 19 -9.70 3.74 9.16
CA ASP A 19 -9.68 2.34 9.61
C ASP A 19 -8.31 1.70 9.31
N GLU A 20 -7.40 1.80 10.29
CA GLU A 20 -6.06 1.19 10.22
C GLU A 20 -6.12 -0.32 9.97
N ALA A 21 -7.12 -1.01 10.54
CA ALA A 21 -7.25 -2.45 10.39
C ALA A 21 -7.59 -2.81 8.93
N LEU A 22 -8.44 -2.00 8.27
CA LEU A 22 -8.77 -2.17 6.86
C LEU A 22 -7.57 -1.90 5.95
N LEU A 23 -6.81 -0.83 6.20
CA LEU A 23 -5.57 -0.52 5.44
C LEU A 23 -4.55 -1.66 5.53
N ASN A 24 -4.33 -2.17 6.74
CA ASN A 24 -3.45 -3.32 6.99
C ASN A 24 -3.94 -4.59 6.28
N LYS A 25 -5.25 -4.85 6.32
CA LYS A 25 -5.85 -5.99 5.64
C LYS A 25 -5.69 -5.89 4.12
N ALA A 26 -5.86 -4.70 3.53
CA ALA A 26 -5.66 -4.47 2.10
C ALA A 26 -4.20 -4.71 1.69
N TYR A 27 -3.24 -4.23 2.49
CA TYR A 27 -1.82 -4.49 2.27
C TYR A 27 -1.50 -5.99 2.27
N VAL A 28 -1.93 -6.71 3.31
CA VAL A 28 -1.72 -8.16 3.43
C VAL A 28 -2.39 -8.93 2.29
N PHE A 29 -3.59 -8.52 1.88
CA PHE A 29 -4.28 -9.11 0.75
C PHE A 29 -3.48 -8.98 -0.55
N ALA A 30 -3.01 -7.76 -0.87
CA ALA A 30 -2.20 -7.52 -2.04
C ALA A 30 -0.85 -8.24 -1.99
N MET A 31 -0.20 -8.32 -0.82
CA MET A 31 1.01 -9.11 -0.62
C MET A 31 0.80 -10.60 -0.83
N LYS A 32 -0.31 -11.17 -0.35
CA LYS A 32 -0.64 -12.58 -0.58
C LYS A 32 -0.90 -12.87 -2.05
N ALA A 33 -1.57 -11.95 -2.75
CA ALA A 33 -1.87 -12.11 -4.17
C ALA A 33 -0.64 -11.95 -5.08
N HIS A 34 0.24 -10.99 -4.76
CA HIS A 34 1.26 -10.51 -5.69
C HIS A 34 2.70 -10.58 -5.16
N GLY A 35 2.91 -11.07 -3.93
CA GLY A 35 4.22 -11.05 -3.26
C GLY A 35 5.29 -11.91 -3.94
N SER A 36 4.90 -13.01 -4.60
CA SER A 36 5.81 -13.83 -5.42
C SER A 36 5.68 -13.55 -6.93
N GLN A 37 4.70 -12.74 -7.34
CA GLN A 37 4.46 -12.44 -8.75
C GLN A 37 5.47 -11.43 -9.27
N LYS A 38 5.89 -11.61 -10.53
CA LYS A 38 6.75 -10.68 -11.26
C LYS A 38 6.02 -10.08 -12.45
N ARG A 39 6.40 -8.85 -12.82
CA ARG A 39 6.00 -8.19 -14.07
C ARG A 39 6.77 -8.76 -15.25
N ALA A 40 6.35 -8.44 -16.47
CA ALA A 40 7.09 -8.78 -17.69
C ALA A 40 8.54 -8.25 -17.68
N SER A 41 8.79 -7.14 -16.98
CA SER A 41 10.13 -6.57 -16.78
C SER A 41 11.00 -7.33 -15.76
N GLY A 42 10.47 -8.35 -15.07
CA GLY A 42 11.15 -9.07 -14.01
C GLY A 42 11.06 -8.43 -12.61
N ALA A 43 10.58 -7.20 -12.51
CA ALA A 43 10.36 -6.53 -11.22
C ALA A 43 9.22 -7.18 -10.43
N PRO A 44 9.24 -7.14 -9.07
CA PRO A 44 8.12 -7.63 -8.27
C PRO A 44 6.82 -6.89 -8.61
N TYR A 45 5.71 -7.60 -8.73
CA TYR A 45 4.43 -7.00 -9.11
C TYR A 45 3.87 -6.11 -8.01
N PHE A 46 3.98 -6.56 -6.76
CA PHE A 46 3.48 -5.85 -5.58
C PHE A 46 4.00 -4.41 -5.44
N THR A 47 5.16 -4.10 -6.03
CA THR A 47 5.71 -2.74 -6.01
C THR A 47 4.73 -1.73 -6.60
N HIS A 48 4.05 -2.09 -7.68
CA HIS A 48 3.24 -1.14 -8.44
C HIS A 48 1.97 -0.70 -7.69
N PRO A 49 1.12 -1.60 -7.16
CA PRO A 49 -0.02 -1.20 -6.34
C PRO A 49 0.36 -0.35 -5.12
N LEU A 50 1.52 -0.62 -4.51
CA LEU A 50 1.96 0.12 -3.33
C LEU A 50 2.41 1.56 -3.67
N GLU A 51 3.10 1.76 -4.79
CA GLU A 51 3.44 3.11 -5.27
C GLU A 51 2.19 3.89 -5.67
N VAL A 52 1.17 3.23 -6.24
CA VAL A 52 -0.14 3.87 -6.49
C VAL A 52 -0.78 4.32 -5.18
N ALA A 53 -0.80 3.47 -4.14
CA ALA A 53 -1.32 3.85 -2.83
C ALA A 53 -0.56 5.05 -2.25
N GLN A 54 0.78 5.07 -2.39
CA GLN A 54 1.59 6.21 -1.96
C GLN A 54 1.17 7.52 -2.66
N ILE A 55 1.00 7.50 -3.98
CA ILE A 55 0.53 8.69 -4.74
C ILE A 55 -0.84 9.15 -4.25
N LEU A 56 -1.76 8.23 -3.96
CA LEU A 56 -3.09 8.57 -3.44
C LEU A 56 -3.00 9.25 -2.06
N THR A 57 -2.06 8.83 -1.20
CA THR A 57 -1.84 9.52 0.09
C THR A 57 -1.39 10.96 -0.08
N ASP A 58 -0.66 11.29 -1.16
CA ASP A 58 -0.26 12.67 -1.44
C ASP A 58 -1.46 13.54 -1.86
N PHE A 59 -2.51 12.94 -2.40
CA PHE A 59 -3.78 13.61 -2.71
C PHE A 59 -4.80 13.59 -1.56
N LYS A 60 -4.49 12.93 -0.44
CA LYS A 60 -5.41 12.74 0.70
C LYS A 60 -6.73 12.07 0.31
N LEU A 61 -6.63 11.03 -0.51
CA LEU A 61 -7.74 10.15 -0.91
C LEU A 61 -7.73 8.84 -0.12
#